data_AF-A0A497PER1-F1
#
_entry.id   AF-A0A497PER1-F1
#
_cell.length_a   1.000
_cell.length_b   1.000
_cell.length_c   1.000
_cell.angle_alpha   90.00
_cell.angle_beta   90.00
_cell.angle_gamma   90.00
#
_symmetry.space_group_name_H-M   'P 1'
#
loop_
_entity.id
_entity.type
_entity.pdbx_description
1 polymer ?
#
loop_
_entity_poly.entity_id
_entity_poly.type
_entity_poly.pdbx_seq_one_letter_code
_entity_poly.pdbx_strand_id
1 'polypeptide(L)'
;MARFISISVVGGADAFEDGQHLINTESVITVTSGDEAGANEGTKTTIHTNSAVLNTVVLTHGTETTPSVRDAINSALTANPGGVKSTVGLPSGIAVTEFAVV
;
A
#
# COMPACT_ATOMS: atom_id res chain seq x y z
N MET A 1 14.28 15.66 -3.91
CA MET A 1 13.03 16.11 -3.25
C MET A 1 12.34 14.86 -2.78
N ALA A 2 11.90 14.80 -1.52
CA ALA A 2 11.29 13.58 -0.99
C ALA A 2 10.01 13.23 -1.78
N ARG A 3 9.83 11.94 -2.08
CA ARG A 3 8.69 11.40 -2.80
C ARG A 3 7.92 10.48 -1.87
N PHE A 4 6.63 10.78 -1.66
CA PHE A 4 5.75 9.95 -0.84
C PHE A 4 4.52 9.51 -1.62
N ILE A 5 4.11 8.26 -1.46
CA ILE A 5 2.74 7.83 -1.78
C ILE A 5 1.92 7.84 -0.51
N SER A 6 0.65 8.22 -0.62
CA SER A 6 -0.33 8.14 0.45
C SER A 6 -1.33 7.04 0.15
N ILE A 7 -1.54 6.17 1.13
CA ILE A 7 -2.49 5.08 1.09
C ILE A 7 -3.57 5.39 2.11
N SER A 8 -4.82 5.48 1.66
CA SER A 8 -5.95 5.61 2.57
C SER A 8 -6.34 4.23 3.05
N VAL A 9 -6.26 4.04 4.36
CA VAL A 9 -6.75 2.85 5.05
C VAL A 9 -8.05 3.26 5.71
N VAL A 10 -9.11 2.49 5.46
CA VAL A 10 -10.44 2.71 6.01
C VAL A 10 -10.70 1.55 6.96
N GLY A 11 -10.42 1.79 8.24
CA GLY A 11 -10.30 0.76 9.26
C GLY A 11 -11.66 0.20 9.69
N GLY A 12 -11.73 -1.13 9.81
CA GLY A 12 -12.85 -1.84 10.40
C GLY A 12 -12.73 -2.11 11.91
N ALA A 13 -11.60 -1.82 12.58
CA ALA A 13 -11.47 -2.17 14.00
C ALA A 13 -10.54 -1.32 14.89
N ASP A 14 -9.66 -0.44 14.40
CA ASP A 14 -8.88 0.44 15.31
C ASP A 14 -8.61 1.83 14.72
N ALA A 15 -8.85 2.87 15.52
CA ALA A 15 -8.68 4.29 15.14
C ALA A 15 -7.22 4.69 14.84
N PHE A 16 -6.26 3.79 15.03
CA PHE A 16 -4.85 3.97 14.67
C PHE A 16 -4.54 3.52 13.24
N GLU A 17 -5.32 2.62 12.66
CA GLU A 17 -5.17 2.20 11.26
C GLU A 17 -5.94 3.11 10.31
N ASP A 18 -6.96 3.81 10.79
CA ASP A 18 -7.82 4.66 9.97
C ASP A 18 -7.11 5.98 9.63
N GLY A 19 -6.69 6.14 8.38
CA GLY A 19 -5.95 7.34 7.97
C GLY A 19 -5.09 7.22 6.71
N GLN A 20 -4.38 8.30 6.40
CA GLN A 20 -3.43 8.33 5.28
C GLN A 20 -2.04 7.89 5.74
N HIS A 21 -1.64 6.70 5.31
CA HIS A 21 -0.29 6.16 5.53
C HIS A 21 0.64 6.65 4.43
N LEU A 22 1.76 7.27 4.82
CA LEU A 22 2.76 7.82 3.90
C LEU A 22 3.94 6.85 3.76
N ILE A 23 4.19 6.38 2.54
CA ILE A 23 5.34 5.54 2.22
C ILE A 23 6.31 6.33 1.34
N ASN A 24 7.58 6.35 1.73
CA ASN A 24 8.64 6.94 0.91
C ASN A 24 8.87 6.07 -0.33
N THR A 25 8.67 6.63 -1.51
CA THR A 25 8.80 5.88 -2.78
C THR A 25 10.23 5.52 -3.10
N GLU A 26 11.22 6.26 -2.58
CA GLU A 26 12.64 5.95 -2.79
C GLU A 26 13.07 4.70 -2.02
N SER A 27 12.34 4.36 -0.95
CA SER A 27 12.59 3.15 -0.19
C SER A 27 11.89 1.93 -0.79
N VAL A 28 10.87 2.09 -1.64
CA VAL A 28 10.11 0.95 -2.21
C VAL A 28 10.98 0.20 -3.22
N ILE A 29 11.13 -1.11 -3.02
CA ILE A 29 11.87 -2.02 -3.90
C ILE A 29 10.91 -2.68 -4.88
N THR A 30 9.83 -3.29 -4.36
CA THR A 30 8.83 -4.03 -5.14
C THR A 30 7.46 -3.99 -4.46
N VAL A 31 6.42 -4.20 -5.25
CA VAL A 31 5.04 -4.39 -4.77
C VAL A 31 4.50 -5.69 -5.36
N THR A 32 4.05 -6.58 -4.50
CA THR A 32 3.55 -7.92 -4.85
C THR A 32 2.12 -8.09 -4.34
N SER A 33 1.31 -8.86 -5.05
CA SER A 33 0.02 -9.34 -4.54
C SER A 33 0.27 -10.52 -3.61
N GLY A 34 -0.49 -10.61 -2.53
CA GLY A 34 -0.34 -11.60 -1.47
C GLY A 34 0.30 -11.04 -0.21
N ASP A 35 0.31 -11.86 0.83
CA ASP A 35 1.07 -11.65 2.06
C ASP A 35 2.57 -11.88 1.84
N GLU A 36 3.37 -11.70 2.91
CA GLU A 36 4.81 -11.92 2.90
C GLU A 36 5.20 -13.34 2.44
N ALA A 37 4.34 -14.34 2.67
CA ALA A 37 4.55 -15.72 2.26
C ALA A 37 4.05 -16.02 0.83
N GLY A 38 3.46 -15.04 0.14
CA GLY A 38 2.88 -15.21 -1.19
C GLY A 38 1.51 -15.88 -1.20
N ALA A 39 0.79 -15.92 -0.07
CA ALA A 39 -0.59 -16.40 0.01
C ALA A 39 -1.59 -15.23 0.00
N ASN A 40 -2.89 -15.51 -0.13
CA ASN A 40 -3.96 -14.50 -0.07
C ASN A 40 -3.87 -13.38 -1.13
N GLU A 41 -3.46 -13.70 -2.36
CA GLU A 41 -3.26 -12.72 -3.44
C GLU A 41 -4.49 -11.85 -3.77
N GLY A 42 -5.69 -12.35 -3.48
CA GLY A 42 -6.94 -11.63 -3.68
C GLY A 42 -7.29 -10.63 -2.58
N THR A 43 -6.77 -10.79 -1.36
CA THR A 43 -7.15 -9.97 -0.18
C THR A 43 -5.98 -9.27 0.47
N LYS A 44 -4.75 -9.53 0.01
CA LYS A 44 -3.53 -8.91 0.54
C LYS A 44 -2.61 -8.39 -0.56
N THR A 45 -1.90 -7.32 -0.25
CA THR A 45 -0.85 -6.75 -1.11
C THR A 45 0.34 -6.39 -0.24
N THR A 46 1.54 -6.79 -0.64
CA THR A 46 2.77 -6.53 0.10
C THR A 46 3.64 -5.52 -0.64
N ILE A 47 4.15 -4.52 0.08
CA ILE A 47 5.13 -3.54 -0.39
C ILE A 47 6.43 -3.84 0.35
N HIS A 48 7.47 -4.18 -0.40
CA HIS A 48 8.81 -4.36 0.14
C HIS A 48 9.56 -3.03 0.07
N THR A 49 10.11 -2.57 1.20
CA THR A 49 10.92 -1.36 1.25
C THR A 49 12.29 -1.63 1.86
N ASN A 50 13.29 -0.85 1.45
CA ASN A 50 14.64 -0.89 2.01
C ASN A 50 14.75 -0.09 3.34
N SER A 51 13.63 0.09 4.06
CA SER A 51 13.62 0.81 5.32
C SER A 51 13.87 -0.15 6.48
N ALA A 52 14.77 0.22 7.39
CA ALA A 52 15.03 -0.55 8.61
C ALA A 52 13.81 -0.61 9.57
N VAL A 53 12.82 0.26 9.38
CA VAL A 53 11.62 0.36 10.24
C VAL A 53 10.36 -0.13 9.53
N LEU A 54 10.32 -0.03 8.19
CA LEU A 54 9.16 -0.38 7.34
C LEU A 54 9.56 -1.43 6.31
N ASN A 55 10.30 -2.47 6.72
CA ASN A 55 10.97 -3.39 5.81
C ASN A 55 9.96 -4.09 4.88
N THR A 56 8.85 -4.57 5.46
CA THR A 56 7.72 -5.12 4.72
C THR A 56 6.43 -4.46 5.20
N VAL A 57 5.60 -4.00 4.27
CA VAL A 57 4.26 -3.46 4.57
C VAL A 57 3.23 -4.34 3.91
N VAL A 58 2.34 -4.94 4.68
CA VAL A 58 1.25 -5.78 4.21
C VAL A 58 -0.06 -5.02 4.36
N LEU A 59 -0.77 -4.83 3.24
CA LEU A 59 -2.07 -4.21 3.20
C LEU A 59 -3.15 -5.28 3.04
N THR A 60 -4.11 -5.32 3.96
CA THR A 60 -5.30 -6.18 3.85
C THR A 60 -6.43 -5.38 3.22
N HIS A 61 -7.13 -5.95 2.24
CA HIS A 61 -8.28 -5.35 1.57
C HIS A 61 -9.46 -6.32 1.54
N GLY A 62 -10.68 -5.77 1.67
CA GLY A 62 -11.87 -6.55 2.04
C GLY A 62 -12.56 -7.32 0.91
N THR A 63 -12.06 -7.24 -0.32
CA THR A 63 -12.69 -7.83 -1.52
C THR A 63 -11.62 -8.45 -2.38
N GLU A 64 -11.92 -9.54 -3.08
CA GLU A 64 -11.00 -10.19 -4.04
C GLU A 64 -10.57 -9.20 -5.13
N THR A 65 -9.43 -8.54 -4.92
CA THR A 65 -8.80 -7.70 -5.91
C THR A 65 -7.91 -8.59 -6.75
N THR A 66 -8.40 -8.99 -7.92
CA THR A 66 -7.48 -9.28 -9.05
C THR A 66 -6.52 -8.09 -9.13
N PRO A 67 -5.17 -8.26 -9.28
CA PRO A 67 -4.06 -7.44 -8.75
C PRO A 67 -4.10 -5.90 -8.96
N SER A 68 -5.23 -5.27 -8.68
CA SER A 68 -5.60 -3.90 -9.00
C SER A 68 -5.09 -2.95 -7.93
N VAL A 69 -4.98 -3.42 -6.69
CA VAL A 69 -4.33 -2.69 -5.59
C VAL A 69 -2.84 -2.56 -5.87
N ARG A 70 -2.18 -3.64 -6.26
CA ARG A 70 -0.77 -3.63 -6.70
C ARG A 70 -0.56 -2.67 -7.87
N ASP A 71 -1.40 -2.76 -8.89
CA ASP A 71 -1.27 -1.92 -10.09
C ASP A 71 -1.57 -0.45 -9.77
N ALA A 72 -2.52 -0.15 -8.88
CA ALA A 72 -2.79 1.20 -8.39
C ALA A 72 -1.61 1.79 -7.61
N ILE A 73 -0.95 0.99 -6.75
CA ILE A 73 0.25 1.41 -6.03
C ILE A 73 1.40 1.69 -7.02
N ASN A 74 1.64 0.79 -7.97
CA ASN A 74 2.67 0.97 -9.00
C ASN A 74 2.40 2.21 -9.88
N SER A 75 1.13 2.47 -10.22
CA SER A 75 0.73 3.70 -10.92
C SER A 75 1.00 4.95 -10.07
N ALA A 76 0.75 4.90 -8.76
CA ALA A 76 0.99 6.03 -7.88
C ALA A 76 2.48 6.31 -7.67
N LEU A 77 3.31 5.26 -7.63
CA LEU A 77 4.78 5.34 -7.55
C LEU A 77 5.36 6.01 -8.82
N THR A 78 4.88 5.60 -10.00
CA THR A 78 5.33 6.14 -11.30
C THR A 78 4.83 7.57 -11.55
N ALA A 79 3.60 7.89 -11.14
CA ALA A 79 3.02 9.22 -11.31
C ALA A 79 3.62 10.30 -10.40
N ASN A 80 4.47 9.94 -9.42
CA ASN A 80 5.02 10.88 -8.44
C ASN A 80 6.20 11.71 -9.02
N PRO A 81 6.03 13.01 -9.33
CA PRO A 81 7.09 13.83 -9.93
C PRO A 81 8.13 14.32 -8.91
N GLY A 82 7.89 14.09 -7.61
CA GLY A 82 8.67 14.68 -6.51
C GLY A 82 8.17 16.06 -6.09
N GLY A 83 8.22 16.34 -4.78
CA GLY A 83 7.80 17.61 -4.19
C GLY A 83 6.35 17.64 -3.67
N VAL A 84 5.49 16.71 -4.11
CA VAL A 84 4.11 16.53 -3.60
C VAL A 84 3.84 15.04 -3.41
N LYS A 85 3.03 14.67 -2.39
CA LYS A 85 2.60 13.28 -2.20
C LYS A 85 1.66 12.85 -3.34
N SER A 86 1.83 11.62 -3.82
CA SER A 86 0.92 10.96 -4.78
C SER A 86 -0.12 10.13 -4.00
N THR A 87 -1.37 10.09 -4.45
CA THR A 87 -2.43 9.31 -3.77
C THR A 87 -2.65 8.00 -4.51
N VAL A 88 -2.67 6.89 -3.78
CA VAL A 88 -3.04 5.59 -4.33
C VAL A 88 -4.54 5.57 -4.62
N GLY A 89 -4.90 5.68 -5.89
CA GLY A 89 -6.28 5.63 -6.36
C GLY A 89 -6.77 4.18 -6.41
N LEU A 90 -7.29 3.69 -5.29
CA LEU A 90 -7.91 2.36 -5.25
C LEU A 90 -9.17 2.32 -6.14
N PRO A 91 -9.44 1.21 -6.84
CA PRO A 91 -10.65 1.07 -7.63
C PRO A 91 -11.92 1.14 -6.76
N SER A 92 -13.04 1.56 -7.36
CA SER A 92 -14.31 1.71 -6.66
C SER A 92 -14.76 0.39 -6.02
N GLY A 93 -15.10 0.43 -4.72
CA GLY A 93 -15.55 -0.74 -3.97
C GLY A 93 -14.44 -1.51 -3.25
N ILE A 94 -13.17 -1.12 -3.43
CA ILE A 94 -12.03 -1.68 -2.70
C ILE A 94 -11.65 -0.72 -1.58
N ALA A 95 -11.66 -1.23 -0.35
CA ALA A 95 -11.13 -0.54 0.82
C ALA A 95 -9.98 -1.37 1.41
N VAL A 96 -8.88 -0.70 1.72
CA VAL A 96 -7.81 -1.26 2.55
C VAL A 96 -8.29 -1.17 3.99
N THR A 97 -8.41 -2.30 4.66
CA THR A 97 -8.97 -2.42 6.01
C THR A 97 -7.91 -2.46 7.10
N GLU A 98 -6.66 -2.76 6.74
CA GLU A 98 -5.54 -2.97 7.67
C GLU A 98 -4.22 -2.54 7.01
N PHE A 99 -3.30 -1.99 7.81
CA PHE A 99 -1.95 -1.65 7.40
C PHE A 99 -0.95 -2.23 8.40
N ALA A 100 -0.41 -3.39 8.07
CA ALA A 100 0.54 -4.09 8.92
C ALA A 100 1.98 -3.83 8.46
N VAL A 101 2.86 -3.51 9.40
CA VAL A 101 4.31 -3.44 9.18
C VAL A 101 4.94 -4.69 9.80
N VAL A 102 5.75 -5.39 9.02
CA VAL A 102 6.46 -6.62 9.41
C VAL A 102 7.97 -6.42 9.33
#